data_AF-A0A538CIV7-F1
#
_entry.id   AF-A0A538CIV7-F1
#
_cell.length_a   1.000
_cell.length_b   1.000
_cell.length_c   1.000
_cell.angle_alpha   90.00
_cell.angle_beta   90.00
_cell.angle_gamma   90.00
#
_symmetry.space_group_name_H-M   'P 1'
#
loop_
_entity.id
_entity.type
_entity.pdbx_description
1 polymer ?
#
loop_
_entity_poly.entity_id
_entity_poly.type
_entity_poly.pdbx_seq_one_letter_code
_entity_poly.pdbx_strand_id
1 'polypeptide(L)' 'MDEWLRSARDGLAAASGLSAGELELTPAEERTLLDLARVAAHSSGERTNAPLLCYLIGLAAAKGNAGLDSLADAVTAE' A
#
# COMPACT_ATOMS: atom_id res chain seq x y z
N MET A 1 -11.44 -4.25 3.85
CA MET A 1 -10.64 -5.38 4.39
C MET A 1 -11.50 -6.59 4.68
N ASP A 2 -10.97 -7.80 4.43
CA ASP A 2 -11.56 -9.07 4.91
C ASP A 2 -11.11 -9.40 6.34
N GLU A 3 -11.53 -10.56 6.86
CA GLU A 3 -11.21 -10.99 8.23
C GLU A 3 -9.72 -11.27 8.42
N TRP A 4 -9.09 -11.90 7.43
CA TRP A 4 -7.67 -12.24 7.50
C TRP A 4 -6.81 -10.97 7.55
N LEU A 5 -7.10 -10.00 6.68
CA LEU A 5 -6.33 -8.76 6.60
C LEU A 5 -6.54 -7.87 7.83
N ARG A 6 -7.74 -7.88 8.44
CA ARG A 6 -7.96 -7.25 9.76
C ARG A 6 -7.08 -7.86 10.85
N SER A 7 -7.01 -9.18 10.93
CA SER A 7 -6.15 -9.88 11.90
C SER A 7 -4.67 -9.53 11.70
N ALA A 8 -4.22 -9.49 10.44
CA ALA A 8 -2.87 -9.05 10.11
C ALA A 8 -2.60 -7.60 10.52
N ARG A 9 -3.53 -6.67 10.25
CA ARG A 9 -3.46 -5.27 10.69
C ARG A 9 -3.31 -5.16 12.21
N ASP A 10 -4.09 -5.93 12.96
CA ASP A 10 -4.03 -5.91 14.43
C ASP A 10 -2.69 -6.44 14.96
N GLY A 11 -2.14 -7.49 14.34
CA GLY A 11 -0.80 -7.98 14.65
C GLY A 11 0.30 -6.95 14.35
N LEU A 12 0.20 -6.24 13.22
CA LEU A 12 1.13 -5.17 12.85
C LEU A 12 1.02 -3.96 13.79
N ALA A 13 -0.19 -3.56 14.15
CA ALA A 13 -0.45 -2.49 15.12
C ALA A 13 0.25 -2.78 16.45
N ALA A 14 0.04 -3.99 16.99
CA ALA A 14 0.68 -4.43 18.23
C ALA A 14 2.21 -4.45 18.13
N ALA A 15 2.78 -4.93 17.02
CA ALA A 15 4.23 -5.03 16.84
C ALA A 15 4.92 -3.67 16.60
N SER A 16 4.22 -2.70 16.02
CA SER A 16 4.74 -1.37 15.69
C SER A 16 4.45 -0.30 16.75
N GLY A 17 3.58 -0.60 17.72
CA GLY A 17 3.12 0.36 18.71
C GLY A 17 2.11 1.38 18.18
N LEU A 18 1.58 1.16 16.97
CA LEU A 18 0.52 1.97 16.37
C LEU A 18 -0.86 1.45 16.80
N SER A 19 -1.88 2.29 16.71
CA SER A 19 -3.26 1.86 16.83
C SER A 19 -3.76 1.21 15.53
N ALA A 20 -4.74 0.31 15.64
CA ALA A 20 -5.38 -0.29 14.47
C ALA A 20 -6.02 0.76 13.55
N GLY A 21 -6.52 1.87 14.10
CA GLY A 21 -7.11 2.97 13.32
C GLY A 21 -6.10 3.74 12.47
N GLU A 22 -4.83 3.79 12.88
CA GLU A 22 -3.74 4.39 12.09
C GLU A 22 -3.31 3.51 10.92
N LEU A 23 -3.68 2.21 10.94
CA LEU A 23 -3.41 1.26 9.86
C LEU A 23 -4.67 0.91 9.06
N GLU A 24 -5.77 1.64 9.27
CA GLU A 24 -7.00 1.40 8.54
C GLU A 24 -6.91 1.95 7.12
N LEU A 25 -7.30 1.13 6.14
CA LEU A 25 -7.39 1.54 4.75
C LEU A 25 -8.83 1.88 4.40
N THR A 26 -9.02 3.05 3.80
CA THR A 26 -10.28 3.38 3.13
C THR A 26 -10.48 2.49 1.89
N PRO A 27 -11.73 2.29 1.44
CA PRO A 27 -12.00 1.54 0.21
C PRO A 27 -11.29 2.11 -1.03
N ALA A 28 -11.06 3.42 -1.07
CA ALA A 28 -10.34 4.09 -2.15
C ALA A 28 -8.84 3.77 -2.13
N GLU A 29 -8.23 3.75 -0.94
CA GLU A 29 -6.82 3.37 -0.78
C GLU A 29 -6.60 1.89 -1.13
N GLU A 30 -7.50 1.00 -0.68
CA GLU A 30 -7.47 -0.42 -1.05
C GLU A 30 -7.49 -0.60 -2.58
N ARG A 31 -8.42 0.09 -3.26
CA ARG A 31 -8.52 0.03 -4.72
C ARG A 31 -7.21 0.49 -5.38
N THR A 32 -6.71 1.64 -4.96
CA THR A 32 -5.51 2.27 -5.53
C THR A 32 -4.28 1.36 -5.35
N LEU A 33 -4.05 0.83 -4.16
CA LEU A 33 -2.92 -0.07 -3.89
C LEU A 33 -3.00 -1.36 -4.71
N LEU A 34 -4.19 -1.95 -4.85
CA LEU A 34 -4.39 -3.16 -5.66
C LEU A 34 -4.20 -2.89 -7.16
N ASP A 35 -4.62 -1.72 -7.65
CA ASP A 35 -4.38 -1.32 -9.03
C ASP A 35 -2.90 -1.05 -9.31
N LEU A 36 -2.17 -0.41 -8.40
CA LEU A 36 -0.72 -0.23 -8.52
C LEU A 36 0.04 -1.55 -8.50
N ALA A 37 -0.33 -2.47 -7.60
CA ALA A 37 0.23 -3.82 -7.57
C ALA A 37 0.01 -4.54 -8.91
N ARG A 38 -1.20 -4.45 -9.46
CA ARG A 38 -1.54 -4.99 -10.78
C ARG A 38 -0.67 -4.37 -11.88
N VAL A 39 -0.56 -3.04 -11.94
CA VAL A 39 0.25 -2.35 -12.94
C VAL A 39 1.72 -2.78 -12.85
N ALA A 40 2.30 -2.80 -11.65
CA ALA A 40 3.69 -3.22 -11.47
C ALA A 40 3.93 -4.65 -11.98
N ALA A 41 3.09 -5.61 -11.62
CA ALA A 41 3.24 -7.00 -12.07
C ALA A 41 3.14 -7.17 -13.60
N HIS A 42 2.26 -6.40 -14.26
CA HIS A 42 2.02 -6.54 -15.70
C HIS A 42 3.01 -5.72 -16.52
N SER A 43 3.18 -4.44 -16.20
CA SER A 43 4.01 -3.51 -16.96
C SER A 43 5.51 -3.84 -16.85
N SER A 44 5.96 -4.36 -15.71
CA SER A 44 7.36 -4.74 -15.54
C SER A 44 7.68 -6.16 -16.05
N GLY A 45 6.67 -6.96 -16.37
CA GLY A 45 6.83 -8.40 -16.70
C GLY A 45 7.19 -9.31 -15.51
N GLU A 46 7.33 -8.77 -14.30
CA GLU A 46 7.84 -9.48 -13.12
C GLU A 46 6.85 -9.37 -11.95
N ARG A 47 6.17 -10.47 -11.61
CA ARG A 47 5.14 -10.48 -10.55
C ARG A 47 5.68 -10.06 -9.18
N THR A 48 6.97 -10.24 -8.94
CA THR A 48 7.65 -9.83 -7.70
C THR A 48 7.65 -8.31 -7.49
N ASN A 49 7.49 -7.51 -8.55
CA ASN A 49 7.49 -6.06 -8.42
C ASN A 49 6.21 -5.50 -7.80
N ALA A 50 5.10 -6.25 -7.83
CA ALA A 50 3.86 -5.84 -7.16
C ALA A 50 4.04 -5.60 -5.65
N PRO A 51 4.47 -6.58 -4.83
CA PRO A 51 4.68 -6.35 -3.40
C PRO A 51 5.82 -5.35 -3.12
N LEU A 52 6.85 -5.30 -3.95
CA LEU A 52 7.97 -4.37 -3.77
C LEU A 52 7.55 -2.91 -4.00
N LEU A 53 6.75 -2.64 -5.04
CA LEU A 53 6.20 -1.31 -5.27
C LEU A 53 5.29 -0.87 -4.11
N CYS A 54 4.38 -1.73 -3.66
CA CYS A 54 3.50 -1.41 -2.52
C CYS A 54 4.31 -1.10 -1.25
N TYR A 55 5.40 -1.83 -1.00
CA TYR A 55 6.30 -1.55 0.11
C TYR A 55 6.99 -0.19 -0.03
N LEU A 56 7.48 0.16 -1.22
CA LEU A 56 8.11 1.46 -1.48
C LEU A 56 7.14 2.62 -1.33
N ILE A 57 5.89 2.47 -1.78
CA ILE A 57 4.82 3.45 -1.57
C ILE A 57 4.58 3.65 -0.07
N GLY A 58 4.46 2.57 0.71
CA GLY A 58 4.29 2.64 2.16
C GLY A 58 5.46 3.36 2.85
N LEU A 59 6.71 3.07 2.44
CA LEU A 59 7.89 3.77 2.95
C LEU A 59 7.89 5.26 2.61
N ALA A 60 7.51 5.63 1.37
CA ALA A 60 7.46 7.01 0.93
C ALA A 60 6.37 7.80 1.68
N ALA A 61 5.18 7.20 1.86
CA ALA A 61 4.10 7.79 2.64
C ALA A 61 4.50 8.02 4.11
N ALA A 62 5.20 7.05 4.72
CA ALA A 62 5.63 7.15 6.13
C ALA A 62 6.79 8.12 6.37
N LYS A 63 7.68 8.31 5.39
CA LYS A 63 8.89 9.16 5.52
C LYS A 63 8.72 10.56 4.92
N GLY A 64 7.77 10.71 4.00
CA GLY A 64 7.50 11.94 3.29
C GLY A 64 6.24 12.64 3.80
N ASN A 65 5.75 13.57 2.98
CA ASN A 65 4.53 14.33 3.26
C ASN A 65 3.54 14.26 2.08
N ALA A 66 3.74 13.31 1.17
CA ALA A 66 2.89 13.07 0.01
C ALA A 66 1.81 12.02 0.36
N GLY A 67 0.57 12.30 -0.03
CA GLY A 67 -0.52 11.33 0.09
C GLY A 67 -0.44 10.22 -0.96
N LEU A 68 -1.22 9.16 -0.76
CA LEU A 68 -1.23 7.99 -1.65
C LEU A 68 -1.50 8.37 -3.11
N ASP A 69 -2.43 9.29 -3.38
CA ASP A 69 -2.76 9.71 -4.75
C ASP A 69 -1.56 10.33 -5.46
N SER A 70 -0.85 11.26 -4.81
CA SER A 70 0.36 11.87 -5.39
C SER A 70 1.48 10.86 -5.62
N LEU A 71 1.60 9.85 -4.74
CA LEU A 71 2.57 8.76 -4.90
C LEU A 71 2.16 7.81 -6.04
N ALA A 72 0.87 7.56 -6.21
CA ALA A 72 0.32 6.74 -7.30
C ALA A 72 0.56 7.43 -8.65
N ASP A 73 0.32 8.73 -8.75
CA ASP A 73 0.58 9.53 -9.95
C ASP A 73 2.07 9.45 -10.34
N ALA A 74 2.98 9.54 -9.37
CA ALA A 74 4.42 9.52 -9.63
C ALA A 74 4.95 8.22 -10.27
N VAL A 75 4.21 7.11 -10.15
CA VAL A 75 4.60 5.79 -10.70
C VAL A 75 3.71 5.32 -11.84
N THR A 76 2.67 6.10 -12.17
CA THR A 76 1.75 5.82 -13.29
C THR A 76 1.76 6.92 -14.36
N ALA A 77 2.35 8.08 -14.08
CA ALA A 77 2.56 9.14 -15.06
C ALA A 77 3.55 8.67 -16.14
N GLU A 78 3.09 8.68 -17.39
CA GLU A 78 3.91 8.55 -18.60
C GLU A 78 4.66 9.85 -18.94
#